data_AF-A0A952SRZ6-F1
#
_entry.id   AF-A0A952SRZ6-F1
#
_cell.length_a   1.000
_cell.length_b   1.000
_cell.length_c   1.000
_cell.angle_alpha   90.00
_cell.angle_beta   90.00
_cell.angle_gamma   90.00
#
_symmetry.space_group_name_H-M   'P 1'
#
loop_
_entity.id
_entity.type
_entity.pdbx_description
1 polymer ?
#
loop_
_entity_poly.entity_id
_entity_poly.type
_entity_poly.pdbx_seq_one_letter_code
_entity_poly.pdbx_strand_id
1 'polypeptide(L)'
;QPMIPGTVLLFTDETLRFQKVEGSESIGHLSEPKGKYLVIDGQHRLAGLHFFHEKHPDQSRQVEVPCLLFDGRSADFATEMFVIINSTHTRINRSHLVDLYEKVSWESPEKKFTAKVVNLLYSESDSPLQYKINRLGGRSKQEKWILQSEVFNELLKVVTAHKRWIESHLDMKADRCYALVRDYLKGVKDVMGEIWGQNERYMFTRDVSLKALIRVLDDLIVDRKLISAWEDQRSHQPFAELVKPWATLTKDFRADGFYERFPAKGQLERVRKIHQRLLDAIVG
;
A
#
# COMPACT_ATOMS: atom_id res chain seq x y z
N GLN A 1 35.41 25.60 -2.45
CA GLN A 1 34.45 24.51 -2.16
C GLN A 1 33.36 25.09 -1.26
N PRO A 2 32.06 24.83 -1.50
CA PRO A 2 31.04 25.32 -0.60
C PRO A 2 31.29 24.79 0.82
N MET A 3 31.13 25.66 1.81
CA MET A 3 31.34 25.35 3.24
C MET A 3 30.39 24.24 3.73
N ILE A 4 29.29 24.00 3.01
CA ILE A 4 28.35 22.91 3.25
C ILE A 4 28.37 21.97 2.05
N PRO A 5 28.73 20.68 2.21
CA PRO A 5 28.65 19.71 1.13
C PRO A 5 27.17 19.37 0.82
N GLY A 6 26.78 19.53 -0.46
CA GLY A 6 25.50 19.09 -1.02
C GLY A 6 24.35 20.11 -0.91
N THR A 7 23.39 20.01 -1.84
CA THR A 7 22.23 20.91 -1.99
C THR A 7 21.15 20.68 -0.92
N VAL A 8 20.57 21.75 -0.37
CA VAL A 8 19.37 21.70 0.50
C VAL A 8 18.11 21.76 -0.37
N LEU A 9 17.12 20.93 -0.05
CA LEU A 9 15.90 20.85 -0.83
C LEU A 9 14.74 21.52 -0.08
N LEU A 10 14.18 22.54 -0.71
CA LEU A 10 13.15 23.39 -0.13
C LEU A 10 11.86 23.30 -0.94
N PHE A 11 10.75 23.57 -0.29
CA PHE A 11 9.42 23.57 -0.90
C PHE A 11 8.57 24.72 -0.37
N THR A 12 7.72 25.25 -1.25
CA THR A 12 6.58 26.09 -0.90
C THR A 12 5.41 25.78 -1.85
N ASP A 13 4.18 25.90 -1.34
CA ASP A 13 2.95 25.79 -2.13
C ASP A 13 2.65 27.09 -2.91
N GLU A 14 3.29 28.19 -2.54
CA GLU A 14 3.22 29.47 -3.26
C GLU A 14 4.07 29.44 -4.53
N THR A 15 3.54 29.94 -5.65
CA THR A 15 4.35 30.20 -6.86
C THR A 15 5.16 31.47 -6.65
N LEU A 16 6.48 31.37 -6.78
CA LEU A 16 7.39 32.49 -6.56
C LEU A 16 7.68 33.22 -7.87
N ARG A 17 8.00 34.51 -7.77
CA ARG A 17 8.36 35.33 -8.92
C ARG A 17 9.88 35.35 -9.07
N PHE A 18 10.35 34.91 -10.23
CA PHE A 18 11.75 35.05 -10.64
C PHE A 18 11.96 36.30 -11.49
N GLN A 19 12.90 37.15 -11.09
CA GLN A 19 13.33 38.35 -11.82
C GLN A 19 14.76 38.16 -12.28
N LYS A 20 14.95 38.11 -13.61
CA LYS A 20 16.27 37.93 -14.21
C LYS A 20 17.16 39.16 -14.00
N VAL A 21 18.47 38.95 -13.87
CA VAL A 21 19.46 40.03 -13.97
C VAL A 21 19.70 40.32 -15.45
N GLU A 22 19.93 41.58 -15.81
CA GLU A 22 20.24 41.96 -17.20
C GLU A 22 21.45 41.19 -17.75
N GLY A 23 21.29 40.62 -18.96
CA GLY A 23 22.35 39.88 -19.65
C GLY A 23 22.49 38.39 -19.27
N SER A 24 21.63 37.84 -18.40
CA SER A 24 21.64 36.41 -18.06
C SER A 24 20.25 35.79 -18.12
N GLU A 25 20.13 34.60 -18.74
CA GLU A 25 18.86 33.88 -18.81
C GLU A 25 18.56 33.03 -17.57
N SER A 26 19.59 32.66 -16.80
CA SER A 26 19.53 31.67 -15.71
C SER A 26 19.85 32.24 -14.32
N ILE A 27 20.28 33.50 -14.23
CA ILE A 27 20.63 34.18 -12.98
C ILE A 27 19.61 35.29 -12.70
N GLY A 28 19.12 35.34 -11.47
CA GLY A 28 18.05 36.25 -11.07
C GLY A 28 17.77 36.21 -9.58
N HIS A 29 16.86 37.10 -9.17
CA HIS A 29 16.32 37.17 -7.83
C HIS A 29 14.98 36.43 -7.78
N LEU A 30 14.80 35.59 -6.77
CA LEU A 30 13.54 34.92 -6.51
C LEU A 30 12.85 35.61 -5.32
N SER A 31 11.55 35.87 -5.44
CA SER A 31 10.77 36.43 -4.33
C SER A 31 10.66 35.45 -3.17
N GLU A 32 10.55 35.97 -1.95
CA GLU A 32 10.23 35.15 -0.78
C GLU A 32 8.73 34.80 -0.73
N PRO A 33 8.36 33.60 -0.24
CA PRO A 33 6.98 33.25 0.06
C PRO A 33 6.45 34.09 1.23
N LYS A 34 5.13 34.23 1.33
CA LYS A 34 4.50 34.80 2.52
C LYS A 34 4.57 33.84 3.71
N GLY A 35 4.53 32.54 3.42
CA GLY A 35 4.68 31.44 4.37
C GLY A 35 6.13 31.05 4.63
N LYS A 36 6.33 29.93 5.32
CA LYS A 36 7.65 29.34 5.55
C LYS A 36 7.97 28.32 4.47
N TYR A 37 9.24 28.17 4.14
CA TYR A 37 9.70 27.01 3.39
C TYR A 37 9.58 25.74 4.22
N LEU A 38 9.15 24.65 3.58
CA LEU A 38 9.31 23.30 4.09
C LEU A 38 10.64 22.73 3.61
N VAL A 39 11.37 22.07 4.52
CA VAL A 39 12.64 21.41 4.21
C VAL A 39 12.35 19.96 3.85
N ILE A 40 12.62 19.57 2.60
CA ILE A 40 12.46 18.20 2.11
C ILE A 40 13.68 17.36 2.49
N ASP A 41 14.88 17.94 2.36
CA ASP A 41 16.13 17.30 2.74
C ASP A 41 17.19 18.36 3.09
N GLY A 42 18.13 17.98 3.96
CA GLY A 42 19.18 18.87 4.46
C GLY A 42 18.92 19.46 5.85
N GLN A 43 17.93 18.92 6.58
CA GLN A 43 17.60 19.37 7.94
C GLN A 43 18.80 19.33 8.91
N HIS A 44 19.63 18.28 8.90
CA HIS A 44 20.82 18.21 9.74
C HIS A 44 21.87 19.28 9.35
N ARG A 45 21.94 19.65 8.06
CA ARG A 45 22.85 20.69 7.56
C ARG A 45 22.38 22.08 7.98
N LEU A 46 21.09 22.35 7.84
CA LEU A 46 20.49 23.60 8.34
C LEU A 46 20.61 23.72 9.85
N ALA A 47 20.42 22.63 10.60
CA ALA A 47 20.65 22.60 12.04
C ALA A 47 22.12 22.88 12.38
N GLY A 48 23.07 22.30 11.66
CA GLY A 48 24.49 22.60 11.81
C GLY A 48 24.82 24.07 11.56
N LEU A 49 24.24 24.67 10.52
CA LEU A 49 24.40 26.10 10.23
C LEU A 49 23.78 26.98 11.31
N HIS A 50 22.64 26.58 11.86
CA HIS A 50 22.00 27.27 12.98
C HIS A 50 22.92 27.29 14.22
N PHE A 51 23.48 26.14 14.61
CA PHE A 51 24.44 26.08 15.72
C PHE A 51 25.75 26.83 15.45
N PHE A 52 26.19 26.87 14.18
CA PHE A 52 27.34 27.66 13.78
C PHE A 52 27.07 29.16 13.90
N HIS A 53 25.88 29.61 13.48
CA HIS A 53 25.45 31.00 13.61
C HIS A 53 25.43 31.47 15.08
N GLU A 54 24.92 30.64 16.00
CA GLU A 54 24.90 30.96 17.42
C GLU A 54 26.30 31.18 18.02
N LYS A 55 27.30 30.45 17.53
CA LYS A 55 28.69 30.54 18.02
C LYS A 55 29.51 31.60 17.29
N HIS A 56 29.22 31.85 16.01
CA HIS A 56 29.99 32.72 15.13
C HIS A 56 29.08 33.59 14.23
N PRO A 57 28.34 34.54 14.82
CA PRO A 57 27.30 35.29 14.12
C PRO A 57 27.85 36.11 12.94
N ASP A 58 29.03 36.71 13.07
CA ASP A 58 29.62 37.55 12.02
C ASP A 58 30.11 36.72 10.82
N GLN A 59 30.54 35.48 11.04
CA GLN A 59 31.03 34.59 9.97
C GLN A 59 29.89 33.90 9.23
N SER A 60 28.78 33.62 9.91
CA SER A 60 27.62 32.94 9.32
C SER A 60 26.96 33.72 8.17
N ARG A 61 27.03 35.06 8.18
CA ARG A 61 26.44 35.92 7.13
C ARG A 61 27.14 35.78 5.77
N GLN A 62 28.34 35.21 5.74
CA GLN A 62 29.11 35.00 4.53
C GLN A 62 28.94 33.58 3.96
N VAL A 63 28.12 32.74 4.59
CA VAL A 63 27.91 31.36 4.17
C VAL A 63 26.76 31.28 3.18
N GLU A 64 27.09 30.94 1.93
CA GLU A 64 26.10 30.61 0.91
C GLU A 64 25.76 29.12 0.93
N VAL A 65 24.46 28.81 0.86
CA VAL A 65 23.96 27.43 0.85
C VAL A 65 23.34 27.14 -0.51
N PRO A 66 23.86 26.15 -1.26
CA PRO A 66 23.22 25.73 -2.50
C PRO A 66 21.86 25.11 -2.18
N CYS A 67 20.80 25.66 -2.77
CA CYS A 67 19.43 25.19 -2.58
C CYS A 67 18.77 24.86 -3.92
N LEU A 68 17.92 23.84 -3.93
CA LEU A 68 16.97 23.59 -5.00
C LEU A 68 15.56 23.70 -4.40
N LEU A 69 14.74 24.54 -5.02
CA LEU A 69 13.43 24.94 -4.51
C LEU A 69 12.34 24.52 -5.48
N PHE A 70 11.30 23.91 -4.92
CA PHE A 70 10.06 23.60 -5.64
C PHE A 70 8.97 24.56 -5.19
N ASP A 71 8.46 25.37 -6.11
CA ASP A 71 7.43 26.38 -5.87
C ASP A 71 6.14 26.08 -6.67
N GLY A 72 5.00 26.57 -6.17
CA GLY A 72 3.69 26.35 -6.81
C GLY A 72 3.34 24.88 -7.00
N ARG A 73 3.88 23.99 -6.16
CA ARG A 73 3.62 22.55 -6.17
C ARG A 73 2.72 22.19 -5.00
N SER A 74 1.97 21.09 -5.13
CA SER A 74 1.12 20.63 -4.02
C SER A 74 1.98 20.05 -2.89
N ALA A 75 1.45 20.08 -1.66
CA ALA A 75 2.08 19.42 -0.52
C ALA A 75 2.30 17.90 -0.75
N ASP A 76 1.49 17.28 -1.62
CA ASP A 76 1.64 15.88 -2.03
C ASP A 76 2.97 15.65 -2.76
N PHE A 77 3.36 16.58 -3.64
CA PHE A 77 4.64 16.55 -4.32
C PHE A 77 5.81 16.66 -3.34
N ALA A 78 5.71 17.57 -2.36
CA ALA A 78 6.73 17.71 -1.31
C ALA A 78 6.91 16.41 -0.50
N THR A 79 5.79 15.75 -0.20
CA THR A 79 5.76 14.49 0.55
C THR A 79 6.35 13.35 -0.27
N GLU A 80 5.98 13.23 -1.54
CA GLU A 80 6.56 12.25 -2.46
C GLU A 80 8.07 12.46 -2.60
N MET A 81 8.52 13.70 -2.78
CA MET A 81 9.94 14.05 -2.84
C MET A 81 10.66 13.72 -1.54
N PHE A 82 10.09 14.06 -0.38
CA PHE A 82 10.65 13.73 0.94
C PHE A 82 10.87 12.22 1.07
N VAL A 83 9.87 11.44 0.65
CA VAL A 83 9.94 9.98 0.62
C VAL A 83 11.03 9.51 -0.35
N ILE A 84 11.05 9.99 -1.59
CA ILE A 84 12.03 9.59 -2.61
C ILE A 84 13.46 9.91 -2.17
N ILE A 85 13.72 11.11 -1.69
CA ILE A 85 15.06 11.59 -1.34
C ILE A 85 15.59 10.91 -0.08
N ASN A 86 14.77 10.77 0.96
CA ASN A 86 15.16 10.02 2.16
C ASN A 86 15.23 8.50 1.90
N SER A 87 14.66 8.01 0.78
CA SER A 87 14.76 6.60 0.39
C SER A 87 16.07 6.21 -0.29
N THR A 88 16.92 7.18 -0.68
CA THR A 88 18.25 6.90 -1.25
C THR A 88 19.35 6.60 -0.23
N HIS A 89 18.98 6.17 0.99
CA HIS A 89 19.84 5.30 1.81
C HIS A 89 19.25 3.91 2.12
N THR A 90 18.00 3.62 1.73
CA THR A 90 17.44 2.27 1.50
C THR A 90 16.01 2.44 0.99
N ARG A 91 15.70 1.84 -0.18
CA ARG A 91 14.37 1.84 -0.83
C ARG A 91 13.22 1.81 0.17
N ILE A 92 12.35 2.82 0.13
CA ILE A 92 11.05 2.78 0.80
C ILE A 92 10.16 1.77 0.07
N ASN A 93 9.73 0.73 0.79
CA ASN A 93 8.87 -0.33 0.26
C ASN A 93 7.45 0.23 0.05
N ARG A 94 6.75 -0.14 -1.03
CA ARG A 94 5.35 0.24 -1.30
C ARG A 94 4.40 0.07 -0.11
N SER A 95 4.71 -0.85 0.81
CA SER A 95 3.95 -1.04 2.06
C SER A 95 3.89 0.24 2.92
N HIS A 96 4.89 1.11 2.80
CA HIS A 96 4.99 2.37 3.55
C HIS A 96 3.91 3.39 3.14
N LEU A 97 3.49 3.38 1.87
CA LEU A 97 2.47 4.28 1.37
C LEU A 97 1.08 3.92 1.90
N VAL A 98 0.81 2.63 2.12
CA VAL A 98 -0.49 2.17 2.62
C VAL A 98 -0.74 2.60 4.06
N ASP A 99 0.26 2.48 4.92
CA ASP A 99 0.17 2.93 6.32
C ASP A 99 -0.01 4.47 6.43
N LEU A 100 0.48 5.23 5.43
CA LEU A 100 0.27 6.67 5.33
C LEU A 100 -1.14 7.02 4.83
N TYR A 101 -1.74 6.21 3.94
CA TYR A 101 -3.11 6.44 3.44
C TYR A 101 -4.19 6.42 4.54
N GLU A 102 -3.97 5.73 5.66
CA GLU A 102 -4.90 5.77 6.79
C GLU A 102 -4.88 7.13 7.52
N LYS A 103 -3.72 7.79 7.54
CA LYS A 103 -3.45 8.98 8.37
C LYS A 103 -3.55 10.30 7.63
N VAL A 104 -3.56 10.28 6.29
CA VAL A 104 -3.63 11.49 5.46
C VAL A 104 -5.08 11.77 5.04
N SER A 105 -5.57 12.98 5.32
CA SER A 105 -6.97 13.38 5.17
C SER A 105 -7.41 13.72 3.74
N TRP A 106 -6.51 13.68 2.75
CA TRP A 106 -6.73 14.24 1.40
C TRP A 106 -6.73 13.19 0.26
N GLU A 107 -6.69 11.90 0.56
CA GLU A 107 -6.76 10.82 -0.43
C GLU A 107 -8.19 10.51 -0.89
N SER A 108 -8.32 9.82 -2.03
CA SER A 108 -9.64 9.42 -2.57
C SER A 108 -10.41 8.56 -1.54
N PRO A 109 -11.75 8.70 -1.45
CA PRO A 109 -12.56 7.93 -0.50
C PRO A 109 -12.30 6.42 -0.58
N GLU A 110 -12.05 5.88 -1.77
CA GLU A 110 -11.80 4.46 -2.04
C GLU A 110 -10.47 3.99 -1.44
N LYS A 111 -9.41 4.79 -1.55
CA LYS A 111 -8.10 4.44 -0.98
C LYS A 111 -8.15 4.44 0.55
N LYS A 112 -8.78 5.46 1.15
CA LYS A 112 -8.98 5.55 2.60
C LYS A 112 -9.82 4.39 3.12
N PHE A 113 -10.90 4.07 2.41
CA PHE A 113 -11.75 2.91 2.68
C PHE A 113 -10.95 1.61 2.62
N THR A 114 -10.19 1.40 1.54
CA THR A 114 -9.37 0.19 1.33
C THR A 114 -8.30 0.04 2.42
N ALA A 115 -7.60 1.13 2.77
CA ALA A 115 -6.60 1.12 3.84
C ALA A 115 -7.20 0.67 5.18
N LYS A 116 -8.39 1.17 5.53
CA LYS A 116 -9.12 0.73 6.74
C LYS A 116 -9.45 -0.76 6.70
N VAL A 117 -9.95 -1.29 5.58
CA VAL A 117 -10.24 -2.73 5.43
C VAL A 117 -8.97 -3.57 5.60
N VAL A 118 -7.86 -3.17 4.99
CA VAL A 118 -6.55 -3.84 5.13
C VAL A 118 -6.08 -3.84 6.58
N ASN A 119 -6.31 -2.75 7.32
CA ASN A 119 -5.96 -2.68 8.73
C ASN A 119 -6.81 -3.62 9.59
N LEU A 120 -8.12 -3.67 9.37
CA LEU A 120 -8.99 -4.64 10.05
C LEU A 120 -8.56 -6.08 9.76
N LEU A 121 -8.23 -6.41 8.50
CA LEU A 121 -7.68 -7.72 8.13
C LEU A 121 -6.38 -8.06 8.86
N TYR A 122 -5.58 -7.06 9.24
CA TYR A 122 -4.38 -7.29 10.02
C TYR A 122 -4.64 -7.41 11.53
N SER A 123 -5.49 -6.54 12.10
CA SER A 123 -5.60 -6.34 13.56
C SER A 123 -6.60 -7.26 14.23
N GLU A 124 -7.73 -7.50 13.58
CA GLU A 124 -8.87 -8.18 14.20
C GLU A 124 -8.57 -9.66 14.47
N SER A 125 -8.94 -10.13 15.66
CA SER A 125 -8.62 -11.49 16.13
C SER A 125 -9.33 -12.59 15.37
N ASP A 126 -10.44 -12.27 14.71
CA ASP A 126 -11.20 -13.20 13.90
C ASP A 126 -10.80 -13.18 12.42
N SER A 127 -9.78 -12.41 12.04
CA SER A 127 -9.24 -12.38 10.68
C SER A 127 -8.35 -13.60 10.41
N PRO A 128 -8.57 -14.34 9.29
CA PRO A 128 -7.63 -15.37 8.83
C PRO A 128 -6.22 -14.84 8.48
N LEU A 129 -6.07 -13.52 8.32
CA LEU A 129 -4.80 -12.85 8.01
C LEU A 129 -4.22 -12.08 9.20
N GLN A 130 -4.76 -12.29 10.42
CA GLN A 130 -4.31 -11.57 11.62
C GLN A 130 -2.79 -11.68 11.77
N TYR A 131 -2.11 -10.52 11.86
CA TYR A 131 -0.65 -10.41 11.93
C TYR A 131 0.14 -11.05 10.77
N LYS A 132 -0.49 -11.59 9.72
CA LYS A 132 0.16 -12.20 8.55
C LYS A 132 0.51 -11.22 7.45
N ILE A 133 -0.08 -10.02 7.48
CA ILE A 133 0.25 -8.94 6.56
C ILE A 133 1.54 -8.25 7.05
N ASN A 134 2.51 -8.08 6.16
CA ASN A 134 3.76 -7.38 6.44
C ASN A 134 3.55 -5.86 6.34
N ARG A 135 3.65 -5.18 7.48
CA ARG A 135 3.48 -3.71 7.63
C ARG A 135 4.77 -3.07 8.11
N LEU A 136 4.91 -1.77 7.95
CA LEU A 136 6.06 -1.03 8.47
C LEU A 136 6.11 -1.02 10.00
N GLY A 137 7.32 -1.07 10.57
CA GLY A 137 7.56 -0.87 12.01
C GLY A 137 7.00 -1.96 12.94
N GLY A 138 6.20 -2.89 12.41
CA GLY A 138 5.60 -3.99 13.17
C GLY A 138 6.61 -5.10 13.45
N ARG A 139 7.19 -5.11 14.65
CA ARG A 139 8.02 -6.21 15.18
C ARG A 139 7.17 -7.45 15.56
N SER A 140 6.22 -7.84 14.72
CA SER A 140 5.50 -9.09 14.94
C SER A 140 6.48 -10.24 14.70
N LYS A 141 6.64 -11.10 15.71
CA LYS A 141 7.46 -12.33 15.61
C LYS A 141 6.83 -13.41 14.74
N GLN A 142 5.61 -13.21 14.25
CA GLN A 142 4.91 -14.19 13.44
C GLN A 142 5.37 -14.15 11.97
N GLU A 143 5.34 -15.32 11.32
CA GLU A 143 5.57 -15.44 9.88
C GLU A 143 4.65 -14.49 9.09
N LYS A 144 5.23 -13.81 8.09
CA LYS A 144 4.53 -12.91 7.19
C LYS A 144 4.27 -13.60 5.85
N TRP A 145 3.06 -13.41 5.33
CA TRP A 145 2.57 -14.13 4.14
C TRP A 145 2.53 -13.25 2.90
N ILE A 146 2.17 -11.98 3.07
CA ILE A 146 1.94 -11.03 1.97
C ILE A 146 2.27 -9.61 2.42
N LEU A 147 2.74 -8.77 1.50
CA LEU A 147 2.98 -7.36 1.76
C LEU A 147 1.66 -6.59 1.87
N GLN A 148 1.60 -5.59 2.76
CA GLN A 148 0.42 -4.72 2.89
C GLN A 148 0.05 -4.05 1.57
N SER A 149 1.05 -3.61 0.79
CA SER A 149 0.81 -3.02 -0.53
C SER A 149 0.18 -3.99 -1.53
N GLU A 150 0.44 -5.29 -1.40
CA GLU A 150 -0.12 -6.28 -2.31
C GLU A 150 -1.59 -6.54 -2.00
N VAL A 151 -1.94 -6.69 -0.72
CA VAL A 151 -3.35 -6.80 -0.28
C VAL A 151 -4.11 -5.53 -0.64
N PHE A 152 -3.54 -4.36 -0.35
CA PHE A 152 -4.13 -3.07 -0.68
C PHE A 152 -4.40 -2.93 -2.18
N ASN A 153 -3.43 -3.26 -3.04
CA ASN A 153 -3.59 -3.11 -4.47
C ASN A 153 -4.65 -4.05 -5.06
N GLU A 154 -4.78 -5.29 -4.56
CA GLU A 154 -5.86 -6.18 -5.02
C GLU A 154 -7.21 -5.72 -4.49
N LEU A 155 -7.34 -5.36 -3.20
CA LEU A 155 -8.61 -4.86 -2.65
C LEU A 155 -9.03 -3.52 -3.26
N LEU A 156 -8.10 -2.62 -3.57
CA LEU A 156 -8.43 -1.34 -4.20
C LEU A 156 -9.07 -1.54 -5.58
N LYS A 157 -8.63 -2.56 -6.33
CA LYS A 157 -9.25 -2.92 -7.61
C LYS A 157 -10.69 -3.38 -7.39
N VAL A 158 -10.93 -4.26 -6.41
CA VAL A 158 -12.28 -4.71 -6.04
C VAL A 158 -13.16 -3.52 -5.66
N VAL A 159 -12.66 -2.63 -4.80
CA VAL A 159 -13.39 -1.45 -4.34
C VAL A 159 -13.73 -0.51 -5.49
N THR A 160 -12.80 -0.31 -6.42
CA THR A 160 -12.98 0.59 -7.55
C THR A 160 -13.91 -0.02 -8.60
N ALA A 161 -13.76 -1.31 -8.90
CA ALA A 161 -14.61 -2.04 -9.86
C ALA A 161 -16.06 -2.12 -9.39
N HIS A 162 -16.28 -2.36 -8.08
CA HIS A 162 -17.60 -2.58 -7.49
C HIS A 162 -18.10 -1.40 -6.66
N LYS A 163 -17.59 -0.19 -6.89
CA LYS A 163 -17.89 1.00 -6.07
C LYS A 163 -19.39 1.18 -5.80
N ARG A 164 -20.22 1.17 -6.84
CA ARG A 164 -21.68 1.34 -6.73
C ARG A 164 -22.36 0.23 -5.91
N TRP A 165 -21.86 -1.00 -6.05
CA TRP A 165 -22.37 -2.14 -5.28
C TRP A 165 -21.98 -2.02 -3.80
N ILE A 166 -20.73 -1.64 -3.50
CA ILE A 166 -20.26 -1.39 -2.13
C ILE A 166 -21.02 -0.23 -1.49
N GLU A 167 -21.27 0.86 -2.23
CA GLU A 167 -22.08 1.98 -1.75
C GLU A 167 -23.50 1.54 -1.38
N SER A 168 -24.14 0.73 -2.22
CA SER A 168 -25.53 0.30 -2.01
C SER A 168 -25.71 -0.79 -0.94
N HIS A 169 -24.83 -1.78 -0.89
CA HIS A 169 -24.99 -2.95 -0.01
C HIS A 169 -24.20 -2.79 1.30
N LEU A 170 -23.03 -2.17 1.23
CA LEU A 170 -22.12 -2.02 2.36
C LEU A 170 -22.07 -0.60 2.92
N ASP A 171 -22.79 0.37 2.36
CA ASP A 171 -22.88 1.75 2.86
C ASP A 171 -21.50 2.44 3.01
N MET A 172 -20.52 2.02 2.19
CA MET A 172 -19.11 2.42 2.32
C MET A 172 -18.55 2.29 3.75
N LYS A 173 -19.09 1.33 4.53
CA LYS A 173 -18.64 0.98 5.88
C LYS A 173 -17.52 -0.06 5.82
N ALA A 174 -16.33 0.34 6.27
CA ALA A 174 -15.14 -0.51 6.19
C ALA A 174 -15.28 -1.80 7.00
N ASP A 175 -16.02 -1.78 8.11
CA ASP A 175 -16.37 -2.94 8.93
C ASP A 175 -17.23 -3.96 8.18
N ARG A 176 -18.15 -3.51 7.32
CA ARG A 176 -18.98 -4.40 6.49
C ARG A 176 -18.18 -5.05 5.36
N CYS A 177 -17.32 -4.29 4.69
CA CYS A 177 -16.42 -4.84 3.68
C CYS A 177 -15.36 -5.76 4.30
N TYR A 178 -14.85 -5.41 5.49
CA TYR A 178 -14.03 -6.31 6.29
C TYR A 178 -14.76 -7.61 6.58
N ALA A 179 -16.01 -7.57 7.05
CA ALA A 179 -16.80 -8.78 7.31
C ALA A 179 -16.94 -9.67 6.07
N LEU A 180 -17.21 -9.08 4.90
CA LEU A 180 -17.27 -9.80 3.62
C LEU A 180 -15.96 -10.52 3.30
N VAL A 181 -14.84 -9.78 3.28
CA VAL A 181 -13.52 -10.34 2.95
C VAL A 181 -13.10 -11.38 4.00
N ARG A 182 -13.34 -11.10 5.28
CA ARG A 182 -13.05 -12.00 6.40
C ARG A 182 -13.82 -13.31 6.28
N ASP A 183 -15.12 -13.25 6.05
CA ASP A 183 -15.97 -14.44 6.01
C ASP A 183 -15.72 -15.27 4.75
N TYR A 184 -15.44 -14.62 3.62
CA TYR A 184 -14.89 -15.30 2.45
C TYR A 184 -13.61 -16.08 2.78
N LEU A 185 -12.61 -15.42 3.38
CA LEU A 185 -11.35 -16.09 3.73
C LEU A 185 -11.52 -17.16 4.82
N LYS A 186 -12.49 -17.03 5.73
CA LYS A 186 -12.84 -18.10 6.69
C LYS A 186 -13.40 -19.31 5.95
N GLY A 187 -14.33 -19.12 5.02
CA GLY A 187 -14.88 -20.22 4.22
C GLY A 187 -13.80 -20.94 3.40
N VAL A 188 -12.86 -20.18 2.81
CA VAL A 188 -11.68 -20.76 2.15
C VAL A 188 -10.82 -21.54 3.14
N LYS A 189 -10.55 -20.99 4.32
CA LYS A 189 -9.75 -21.64 5.36
C LYS A 189 -10.40 -22.93 5.86
N ASP A 190 -11.72 -23.00 5.94
CA ASP A 190 -12.42 -24.21 6.39
C ASP A 190 -12.25 -25.35 5.39
N VAL A 191 -12.39 -25.06 4.09
CA VAL A 191 -12.20 -26.06 3.02
C VAL A 191 -10.72 -26.44 2.87
N MET A 192 -9.82 -25.46 2.95
CA MET A 192 -8.38 -25.62 2.69
C MET A 192 -7.56 -25.71 3.98
N GLY A 193 -8.19 -26.11 5.08
CA GLY A 193 -7.62 -26.08 6.42
C GLY A 193 -6.37 -26.94 6.59
N GLU A 194 -6.26 -28.04 5.84
CA GLU A 194 -5.07 -28.92 5.85
C GLU A 194 -3.80 -28.18 5.40
N ILE A 195 -3.93 -27.23 4.47
CA ILE A 195 -2.79 -26.53 3.87
C ILE A 195 -2.68 -25.05 4.27
N TRP A 196 -3.66 -24.54 5.00
CA TRP A 196 -3.70 -23.15 5.43
C TRP A 196 -2.55 -22.85 6.40
N GLY A 197 -1.64 -21.96 6.02
CA GLY A 197 -0.49 -21.58 6.84
C GLY A 197 0.63 -22.63 6.88
N GLN A 198 0.49 -23.76 6.19
CA GLN A 198 1.52 -24.81 6.08
C GLN A 198 2.57 -24.43 5.02
N ASN A 199 3.12 -23.24 5.16
CA ASN A 199 3.95 -22.54 4.19
C ASN A 199 5.31 -23.21 3.90
N GLU A 200 5.74 -24.14 4.75
CA GLU A 200 6.91 -24.99 4.50
C GLU A 200 6.64 -26.05 3.42
N ARG A 201 5.39 -26.51 3.31
CA ARG A 201 4.99 -27.61 2.43
C ARG A 201 4.09 -27.18 1.28
N TYR A 202 3.44 -26.02 1.42
CA TYR A 202 2.42 -25.54 0.50
C TYR A 202 2.58 -24.05 0.20
N MET A 203 2.11 -23.64 -0.97
CA MET A 203 2.15 -22.27 -1.48
C MET A 203 0.80 -21.55 -1.36
N PHE A 204 -0.20 -22.16 -0.72
CA PHE A 204 -1.60 -21.70 -0.72
C PHE A 204 -1.81 -20.38 0.05
N THR A 205 -1.08 -20.17 1.15
CA THR A 205 -1.09 -18.92 1.92
C THR A 205 0.10 -18.00 1.62
N ARG A 206 0.77 -18.19 0.47
CA ARG A 206 1.81 -17.27 -0.01
C ARG A 206 1.19 -16.14 -0.83
N ASP A 207 1.94 -15.06 -0.98
CA ASP A 207 1.59 -13.84 -1.70
C ASP A 207 0.83 -14.08 -3.03
N VAL A 208 1.33 -14.93 -3.93
CA VAL A 208 0.71 -15.18 -5.24
C VAL A 208 -0.66 -15.83 -5.15
N SER A 209 -0.84 -16.73 -4.20
CA SER A 209 -2.10 -17.44 -4.00
C SER A 209 -3.10 -16.55 -3.26
N LEU A 210 -2.67 -15.82 -2.23
CA LEU A 210 -3.52 -14.86 -1.52
C LEU A 210 -4.05 -13.75 -2.46
N LYS A 211 -3.22 -13.24 -3.37
CA LYS A 211 -3.68 -12.32 -4.42
C LYS A 211 -4.71 -12.96 -5.35
N ALA A 212 -4.55 -14.24 -5.69
CA ALA A 212 -5.51 -14.96 -6.51
C ALA A 212 -6.84 -15.17 -5.78
N LEU A 213 -6.82 -15.47 -4.47
CA LEU A 213 -8.04 -15.55 -3.64
C LEU A 213 -8.83 -14.23 -3.66
N ILE A 214 -8.15 -13.10 -3.51
CA ILE A 214 -8.82 -11.77 -3.57
C ILE A 214 -9.45 -11.54 -4.95
N ARG A 215 -8.83 -12.02 -6.03
CA ARG A 215 -9.41 -11.92 -7.38
C ARG A 215 -10.60 -12.85 -7.59
N VAL A 216 -10.60 -14.04 -7.00
CA VAL A 216 -11.81 -14.87 -6.99
C VAL A 216 -12.95 -14.13 -6.28
N LEU A 217 -12.68 -13.49 -5.13
CA LEU A 217 -13.71 -12.68 -4.46
C LEU A 217 -14.25 -11.56 -5.35
N ASP A 218 -13.39 -10.90 -6.14
CA ASP A 218 -13.78 -9.88 -7.13
C ASP A 218 -14.85 -10.40 -8.11
N ASP A 219 -14.71 -11.64 -8.59
CA ASP A 219 -15.69 -12.27 -9.47
C ASP A 219 -16.96 -12.73 -8.74
N LEU A 220 -16.85 -13.09 -7.45
CA LEU A 220 -17.97 -13.61 -6.66
C LEU A 220 -18.90 -12.52 -6.12
N ILE A 221 -18.42 -11.28 -5.96
CA ILE A 221 -19.20 -10.16 -5.39
C ILE A 221 -20.48 -9.87 -6.20
N VAL A 222 -20.49 -10.21 -7.49
CA VAL A 222 -21.67 -9.99 -8.35
C VAL A 222 -22.69 -11.14 -8.29
N ASP A 223 -22.40 -12.26 -7.64
CA ASP A 223 -23.35 -13.35 -7.44
C ASP A 223 -24.37 -12.98 -6.36
N ARG A 224 -25.54 -12.52 -6.81
CA ARG A 224 -26.64 -12.11 -5.94
C ARG A 224 -27.13 -13.21 -5.00
N LYS A 225 -27.11 -14.48 -5.42
CA LYS A 225 -27.57 -15.59 -4.58
C LYS A 225 -26.60 -15.84 -3.45
N LEU A 226 -25.30 -15.86 -3.76
CA LEU A 226 -24.24 -16.01 -2.78
C LEU A 226 -24.26 -14.88 -1.75
N ILE A 227 -24.32 -13.63 -2.22
CA ILE A 227 -24.34 -12.46 -1.34
C ILE A 227 -25.58 -12.47 -0.44
N SER A 228 -26.78 -12.71 -0.99
CA SER A 228 -28.01 -12.79 -0.19
C SER A 228 -27.91 -13.88 0.89
N ALA A 229 -27.39 -15.06 0.53
CA ALA A 229 -27.20 -16.14 1.50
C ALA A 229 -26.19 -15.75 2.61
N TRP A 230 -25.12 -15.05 2.27
CA TRP A 230 -24.15 -14.52 3.24
C TRP A 230 -24.75 -13.48 4.17
N GLU A 231 -25.54 -12.54 3.65
CA GLU A 231 -26.21 -11.50 4.44
C GLU A 231 -27.27 -12.08 5.39
N ASP A 232 -28.03 -13.07 4.94
CA ASP A 232 -29.07 -13.74 5.72
C ASP A 232 -28.47 -14.61 6.84
N GLN A 233 -27.46 -15.41 6.51
CA GLN A 233 -26.84 -16.32 7.48
C GLN A 233 -25.83 -15.63 8.39
N ARG A 234 -25.27 -14.49 7.98
CA ARG A 234 -24.20 -13.75 8.68
C ARG A 234 -23.03 -14.65 9.08
N SER A 235 -22.64 -15.53 8.16
CA SER A 235 -21.67 -16.59 8.39
C SER A 235 -20.82 -16.85 7.15
N HIS A 236 -19.64 -17.46 7.34
CA HIS A 236 -18.75 -17.87 6.24
C HIS A 236 -19.25 -19.10 5.47
N GLN A 237 -20.28 -19.78 5.96
CA GLN A 237 -20.78 -21.05 5.41
C GLN A 237 -21.18 -20.98 3.92
N PRO A 238 -21.87 -19.93 3.41
CA PRO A 238 -22.15 -19.81 1.98
C PRO A 238 -20.89 -19.82 1.11
N PHE A 239 -19.82 -19.17 1.57
CA PHE A 239 -18.53 -19.21 0.87
C PHE A 239 -17.86 -20.57 0.98
N ALA A 240 -17.92 -21.23 2.15
CA ALA A 240 -17.36 -22.56 2.35
C ALA A 240 -18.01 -23.60 1.43
N GLU A 241 -19.34 -23.61 1.31
CA GLU A 241 -20.05 -24.53 0.41
C GLU A 241 -19.73 -24.24 -1.07
N LEU A 242 -19.63 -22.97 -1.46
CA LEU A 242 -19.24 -22.59 -2.81
C LEU A 242 -17.82 -23.08 -3.17
N VAL A 243 -16.85 -22.88 -2.28
CA VAL A 243 -15.44 -23.22 -2.56
C VAL A 243 -15.07 -24.66 -2.20
N LYS A 244 -16.02 -25.47 -1.75
CA LYS A 244 -15.85 -26.89 -1.40
C LYS A 244 -15.09 -27.72 -2.44
N PRO A 245 -15.27 -27.54 -3.77
CA PRO A 245 -14.48 -28.25 -4.77
C PRO A 245 -12.97 -28.03 -4.67
N TRP A 246 -12.52 -26.91 -4.07
CA TRP A 246 -11.10 -26.60 -3.92
C TRP A 246 -10.33 -27.61 -3.07
N ALA A 247 -11.00 -28.38 -2.21
CA ALA A 247 -10.36 -29.46 -1.45
C ALA A 247 -9.59 -30.44 -2.37
N THR A 248 -10.09 -30.65 -3.60
CA THR A 248 -9.44 -31.50 -4.61
C THR A 248 -8.12 -30.91 -5.16
N LEU A 249 -7.93 -29.60 -5.04
CA LEU A 249 -6.77 -28.85 -5.52
C LEU A 249 -5.59 -28.85 -4.55
N THR A 250 -5.73 -29.47 -3.37
CA THR A 250 -4.71 -29.50 -2.32
C THR A 250 -3.31 -29.86 -2.84
N LYS A 251 -3.22 -30.84 -3.75
CA LYS A 251 -1.96 -31.29 -4.34
C LYS A 251 -1.33 -30.25 -5.28
N ASP A 252 -2.14 -29.44 -5.95
CA ASP A 252 -1.67 -28.43 -6.89
C ASP A 252 -0.81 -27.38 -6.18
N PHE A 253 -1.12 -27.11 -4.90
CA PHE A 253 -0.43 -26.12 -4.07
C PHE A 253 0.77 -26.64 -3.28
N ARG A 254 1.19 -27.90 -3.43
CA ARG A 254 2.44 -28.37 -2.81
C ARG A 254 3.61 -27.49 -3.26
N ALA A 255 4.54 -27.18 -2.36
CA ALA A 255 5.70 -26.36 -2.68
C ALA A 255 6.58 -27.03 -3.75
N ASP A 256 6.78 -28.34 -3.62
CA ASP A 256 7.45 -29.15 -4.63
C ASP A 256 6.63 -29.24 -5.92
N GLY A 257 7.22 -28.87 -7.05
CA GLY A 257 6.58 -28.83 -8.36
C GLY A 257 5.57 -27.67 -8.55
N PHE A 258 5.49 -26.70 -7.63
CA PHE A 258 4.49 -25.62 -7.70
C PHE A 258 4.63 -24.78 -8.96
N TYR A 259 5.88 -24.44 -9.32
CA TYR A 259 6.15 -23.55 -10.46
C TYR A 259 5.95 -24.24 -11.80
N GLU A 260 6.03 -25.57 -11.84
CA GLU A 260 5.75 -26.42 -12.99
C GLU A 260 4.24 -26.58 -13.20
N ARG A 261 3.46 -26.68 -12.11
CA ARG A 261 1.98 -26.72 -12.16
C ARG A 261 1.37 -25.35 -12.45
N PHE A 262 2.01 -24.26 -11.99
CA PHE A 262 1.63 -22.88 -12.30
C PHE A 262 2.75 -22.13 -13.05
N PRO A 263 3.08 -22.56 -14.29
CA PRO A 263 4.20 -22.00 -15.05
C PRO A 263 3.85 -20.59 -15.50
N ALA A 264 4.74 -19.63 -15.27
CA ALA A 264 4.48 -18.23 -15.59
C ALA A 264 5.79 -17.46 -15.77
N LYS A 265 5.80 -16.49 -16.67
CA LYS A 265 6.95 -15.58 -16.92
C LYS A 265 7.16 -14.57 -15.80
N GLY A 266 6.15 -14.38 -14.94
CA GLY A 266 6.22 -13.49 -13.80
C GLY A 266 5.09 -13.68 -12.81
N GLN A 267 5.18 -12.94 -11.70
CA GLN A 267 4.24 -13.03 -10.58
C GLN A 267 2.79 -12.73 -11.01
N LEU A 268 2.57 -11.71 -11.85
CA LEU A 268 1.23 -11.32 -12.30
C LEU A 268 0.54 -12.43 -13.12
N GLU A 269 1.29 -13.06 -14.02
CA GLU A 269 0.78 -14.18 -14.84
C GLU A 269 0.49 -15.39 -13.95
N ARG A 270 1.34 -15.67 -12.95
CA ARG A 270 1.09 -16.75 -11.99
C ARG A 270 -0.19 -16.53 -11.20
N VAL A 271 -0.40 -15.31 -10.68
CA VAL A 271 -1.63 -14.96 -9.97
C VAL A 271 -2.85 -15.20 -10.86
N ARG A 272 -2.81 -14.82 -12.15
CA ARG A 272 -3.90 -15.07 -13.11
C ARG A 272 -4.16 -16.56 -13.32
N LYS A 273 -3.11 -17.38 -13.43
CA LYS A 273 -3.27 -18.84 -13.61
C LYS A 273 -3.87 -19.51 -12.38
N ILE A 274 -3.41 -19.15 -11.18
CA ILE A 274 -3.99 -19.66 -9.93
C ILE A 274 -5.45 -19.22 -9.81
N HIS A 275 -5.73 -17.96 -10.10
CA HIS A 275 -7.08 -17.39 -10.10
C HIS A 275 -8.01 -18.16 -11.04
N GLN A 276 -7.62 -18.38 -12.30
CA GLN A 276 -8.41 -19.17 -13.25
C GLN A 276 -8.62 -20.61 -12.76
N ARG A 277 -7.56 -21.27 -12.26
CA ARG A 277 -7.65 -22.64 -11.74
C ARG A 277 -8.65 -22.78 -10.59
N LEU A 278 -8.70 -21.77 -9.71
CA LEU A 278 -9.65 -21.71 -8.59
C LEU A 278 -11.07 -21.47 -9.08
N LEU A 279 -11.28 -20.57 -10.05
CA LEU A 279 -12.60 -20.34 -10.66
C LEU A 279 -13.13 -21.57 -11.39
N ASP A 280 -12.29 -22.22 -12.21
CA ASP A 280 -12.68 -23.41 -12.98
C ASP A 280 -13.22 -24.52 -12.07
N ALA A 281 -12.67 -24.64 -10.85
CA ALA A 281 -13.09 -25.64 -9.88
C ALA A 281 -14.46 -25.38 -9.25
N ILE A 282 -14.96 -24.14 -9.24
CA ILE A 282 -16.27 -23.79 -8.65
C ILE A 282 -17.36 -23.56 -9.70
N VAL A 283 -16.99 -23.36 -10.96
CA VAL A 283 -17.91 -23.20 -12.09
C VAL A 283 -18.16 -24.52 -12.82
N GLY A 284 -17.18 -25.43 -12.81
CA GLY A 284 -17.28 -26.78 -13.42
C GLY A 284 -17.98 -27.79 -12.52
#